data_AF-A0A1S8CAA1-F1
#
_entry.id   AF-A0A1S8CAA1-F1
#
_cell.length_a   1.000
_cell.length_b   1.000
_cell.length_c   1.000
_cell.angle_alpha   90.00
_cell.angle_beta   90.00
_cell.angle_gamma   90.00
#
_symmetry.space_group_name_H-M   'P 1'
#
loop_
_entity.id
_entity.type
_entity.pdbx_description
1 polymer ?
#
loop_
_entity_poly.entity_id
_entity_poly.type
_entity_poly.pdbx_seq_one_letter_code
_entity_poly.pdbx_strand_id
1 'polypeptide(L)'
;MEWAGTQPWSAGKVGLSGVSYLSSLQWRVAALNPPHLAAINPWEGWNDTYREVARHGGIPETSFWPYIWERWGASTTGIEDLEAETAAHPFLDAFWASKVPPLEDIRVPAYVVASWADQGLHTRGTLEGFRRISSAQKWLDVHGRKKWAYYYEPELVERQRAFFDHFLLDRTGTGIESWPRVRAEVRERYQEGTWRDAEQWPLEDVGYRRLHLRAGDGALDWAAPATEEEAGYDGLGSGLAPRRATFEIIFPEAVELVGHVTATLWMSADEAEDMDVFLALFKLDAQGRQVGFPYYGQFEDGPVAVGWQRASHRELDPERSTAYLPVLAHRRALPLVPGERPGWTSRCGPRAPGSRRGRSCCWWSRAATSCGTRAT
;
A
#
# COMPACT_ATOMS: atom_id res chain seq x y z
N MET A 1 -27.50 3.80 -8.25
CA MET A 1 -27.91 2.53 -7.61
C MET A 1 -29.43 2.47 -7.58
N GLU A 2 -30.08 3.37 -6.85
CA GLU A 2 -31.54 3.49 -6.75
C GLU A 2 -32.29 3.37 -8.07
N TRP A 3 -31.96 4.23 -9.05
CA TRP A 3 -32.62 4.18 -10.35
C TRP A 3 -32.48 2.81 -11.04
N ALA A 4 -31.28 2.22 -11.05
CA ALA A 4 -31.05 0.92 -11.67
C ALA A 4 -31.76 -0.22 -10.93
N GLY A 5 -31.92 -0.11 -9.61
CA GLY A 5 -32.63 -1.08 -8.78
C GLY A 5 -34.14 -1.14 -9.06
N THR A 6 -34.75 -0.05 -9.58
CA THR A 6 -36.20 0.03 -9.78
C THR A 6 -36.68 -0.16 -11.21
N GLN A 7 -35.79 -0.46 -12.15
CA GLN A 7 -36.18 -0.62 -13.55
C GLN A 7 -36.92 -1.94 -13.80
N PRO A 8 -37.83 -2.01 -14.80
CA PRO A 8 -38.61 -3.23 -15.08
C PRO A 8 -37.76 -4.47 -15.43
N TRP A 9 -36.52 -4.27 -15.90
CA TRP A 9 -35.55 -5.32 -16.22
C TRP A 9 -34.63 -5.68 -15.04
N SER A 10 -34.79 -5.02 -13.90
CA SER A 10 -33.96 -5.22 -12.71
C SER A 10 -34.64 -6.13 -11.71
N ALA A 11 -33.86 -7.02 -11.08
CA ALA A 11 -34.32 -7.86 -9.98
C ALA A 11 -34.31 -7.14 -8.62
N GLY A 12 -34.13 -5.81 -8.58
CA GLY A 12 -34.06 -5.05 -7.34
C GLY A 12 -32.67 -5.03 -6.67
N LYS A 13 -31.72 -5.80 -7.18
CA LYS A 13 -30.36 -5.94 -6.64
C LYS A 13 -29.31 -5.51 -7.65
N VAL A 14 -28.47 -4.56 -7.25
CA VAL A 14 -27.39 -4.00 -8.08
C VAL A 14 -26.05 -4.39 -7.48
N GLY A 15 -25.14 -4.90 -8.32
CA GLY A 15 -23.74 -5.12 -7.97
C GLY A 15 -22.85 -4.09 -8.64
N LEU A 16 -21.75 -3.73 -7.99
CA LEU A 16 -20.69 -2.93 -8.61
C LEU A 16 -19.45 -3.79 -8.83
N SER A 17 -18.87 -3.70 -10.02
CA SER A 17 -17.57 -4.29 -10.36
C SER A 17 -16.78 -3.31 -11.22
N GLY A 18 -15.47 -3.39 -11.13
CA GLY A 18 -14.58 -2.66 -12.01
C GLY A 18 -13.23 -2.39 -11.39
N VAL A 19 -12.30 -2.03 -12.27
CA VAL A 19 -10.89 -1.86 -11.96
C VAL A 19 -10.54 -0.38 -11.76
N SER A 20 -9.55 -0.09 -10.91
CA SER A 20 -8.98 1.25 -10.76
C SER A 20 -10.01 2.29 -10.29
N TYR A 21 -10.25 3.37 -11.03
CA TYR A 21 -11.22 4.40 -10.64
C TYR A 21 -12.63 3.83 -10.41
N LEU A 22 -13.03 2.81 -11.19
CA LEU A 22 -14.30 2.12 -10.98
C LEU A 22 -14.34 1.44 -9.62
N SER A 23 -13.22 0.89 -9.14
CA SER A 23 -13.06 0.33 -7.80
C SER A 23 -13.03 1.43 -6.72
N SER A 24 -12.30 2.52 -6.93
CA SER A 24 -12.26 3.65 -5.99
C SER A 24 -13.66 4.25 -5.73
N LEU A 25 -14.52 4.30 -6.76
CA LEU A 25 -15.91 4.72 -6.63
C LEU A 25 -16.77 3.75 -5.82
N GLN A 26 -16.48 2.44 -5.87
CA GLN A 26 -17.24 1.45 -5.09
C GLN A 26 -17.11 1.73 -3.59
N TRP A 27 -15.93 2.06 -3.10
CA TRP A 27 -15.73 2.42 -1.68
C TRP A 27 -16.60 3.61 -1.27
N ARG A 28 -16.71 4.62 -2.13
CA ARG A 28 -17.52 5.81 -1.87
C ARG A 28 -19.02 5.50 -1.91
N VAL A 29 -19.48 4.82 -2.95
CA VAL A 29 -20.90 4.50 -3.13
C VAL A 29 -21.38 3.54 -2.05
N ALA A 30 -20.59 2.53 -1.71
CA ALA A 30 -21.00 1.53 -0.72
C ALA A 30 -21.08 2.09 0.70
N ALA A 31 -20.23 3.08 1.04
CA ALA A 31 -20.28 3.74 2.35
C ALA A 31 -21.60 4.50 2.58
N LEU A 32 -22.27 4.92 1.50
CA LEU A 32 -23.60 5.55 1.56
C LEU A 32 -24.75 4.55 1.82
N ASN A 33 -24.47 3.25 1.86
CA ASN A 33 -25.46 2.19 2.05
C ASN A 33 -26.74 2.33 1.20
N PRO A 34 -26.64 2.53 -0.13
CA PRO A 34 -27.83 2.62 -0.98
C PRO A 34 -28.62 1.29 -0.94
N PRO A 35 -29.94 1.32 -0.74
CA PRO A 35 -30.74 0.13 -0.43
C PRO A 35 -30.73 -0.94 -1.54
N HIS A 36 -30.52 -0.56 -2.79
CA HIS A 36 -30.44 -1.52 -3.91
C HIS A 36 -29.04 -2.11 -4.14
N LEU A 37 -27.99 -1.63 -3.45
CA LEU A 37 -26.65 -2.21 -3.59
C LEU A 37 -26.56 -3.51 -2.78
N ALA A 38 -26.41 -4.63 -3.48
CA ALA A 38 -26.40 -5.95 -2.86
C ALA A 38 -25.00 -6.56 -2.74
N ALA A 39 -24.02 -6.12 -3.54
CA ALA A 39 -22.64 -6.60 -3.46
C ALA A 39 -21.66 -5.66 -4.17
N ILE A 40 -20.39 -5.68 -3.77
CA ILE A 40 -19.29 -4.97 -4.44
C ILE A 40 -18.14 -5.92 -4.79
N ASN A 41 -17.47 -5.66 -5.91
CA ASN A 41 -16.21 -6.28 -6.30
C ASN A 41 -15.15 -5.20 -6.57
N PRO A 42 -14.55 -4.62 -5.52
CA PRO A 42 -13.49 -3.63 -5.67
C PRO A 42 -12.21 -4.30 -6.15
N TRP A 43 -11.87 -4.10 -7.43
CA TRP A 43 -10.67 -4.64 -8.04
C TRP A 43 -9.60 -3.55 -8.16
N GLU A 44 -8.64 -3.54 -7.25
CA GLU A 44 -7.52 -2.60 -7.20
C GLU A 44 -7.99 -1.13 -7.29
N GLY A 45 -8.47 -0.56 -6.17
CA GLY A 45 -8.92 0.84 -6.09
C GLY A 45 -8.46 1.54 -4.80
N TRP A 46 -8.01 2.79 -4.93
CA TRP A 46 -7.60 3.61 -3.79
C TRP A 46 -8.83 4.12 -3.02
N ASN A 47 -8.67 4.49 -1.75
CA ASN A 47 -9.72 5.17 -0.96
C ASN A 47 -9.20 6.33 -0.12
N ASP A 48 -7.90 6.60 -0.10
CA ASP A 48 -7.31 7.77 0.54
C ASP A 48 -6.49 8.54 -0.51
N THR A 49 -7.13 9.46 -1.24
CA THR A 49 -6.50 10.18 -2.36
C THR A 49 -5.20 10.87 -1.96
N TYR A 50 -5.13 11.44 -0.76
CA TYR A 50 -3.90 12.10 -0.27
C TYR A 50 -2.75 11.12 -0.12
N ARG A 51 -2.96 9.98 0.56
CA ARG A 51 -1.86 9.05 0.91
C ARG A 51 -1.48 8.07 -0.21
N GLU A 52 -2.34 7.92 -1.22
CA GLU A 52 -2.25 6.81 -2.15
C GLU A 52 -1.97 7.24 -3.59
N VAL A 53 -2.35 8.47 -3.96
CA VAL A 53 -2.23 8.94 -5.34
C VAL A 53 -1.62 10.34 -5.44
N ALA A 54 -2.20 11.32 -4.75
CA ALA A 54 -1.75 12.71 -4.86
C ALA A 54 -0.38 12.89 -4.19
N ARG A 55 -0.11 12.16 -3.11
CA ARG A 55 1.16 12.19 -2.39
C ARG A 55 1.55 10.80 -1.87
N HIS A 56 2.84 10.53 -1.85
CA HIS A 56 3.41 9.34 -1.20
C HIS A 56 4.27 9.78 -0.02
N GLY A 57 3.81 9.49 1.20
CA GLY A 57 4.52 9.89 2.42
C GLY A 57 4.70 11.41 2.58
N GLY A 58 3.83 12.22 1.96
CA GLY A 58 3.90 13.68 1.94
C GLY A 58 4.53 14.29 0.69
N ILE A 59 5.26 13.49 -0.10
CA ILE A 59 5.91 13.88 -1.35
C ILE A 59 4.83 13.99 -2.45
N PRO A 60 4.70 15.12 -3.17
CA PRO A 60 3.81 15.21 -4.33
C PRO A 60 4.13 14.14 -5.37
N GLU A 61 3.09 13.47 -5.89
CA GLU A 61 3.22 12.65 -7.10
C GLU A 61 3.21 13.57 -8.32
N THR A 62 4.24 13.48 -9.15
CA THR A 62 4.49 14.42 -10.26
C THR A 62 4.41 13.78 -11.64
N SER A 63 3.82 12.59 -11.76
CA SER A 63 3.72 11.88 -13.04
C SER A 63 2.28 11.47 -13.31
N PHE A 64 1.77 10.46 -12.60
CA PHE A 64 0.46 9.90 -12.84
C PHE A 64 -0.69 10.83 -12.43
N TRP A 65 -0.58 11.54 -11.31
CA TRP A 65 -1.62 12.45 -10.84
C TRP A 65 -1.82 13.66 -11.78
N PRO A 66 -0.76 14.35 -12.24
CA PRO A 66 -0.88 15.33 -13.33
C PRO A 66 -1.38 14.71 -14.66
N TYR A 67 -0.90 13.52 -15.03
CA TYR A 67 -1.34 12.83 -16.24
C TYR A 67 -2.85 12.54 -16.25
N ILE A 68 -3.41 12.14 -15.11
CA ILE A 68 -4.84 11.88 -14.98
C ILE A 68 -5.63 13.17 -15.19
N TRP A 69 -5.20 14.28 -14.60
CA TRP A 69 -5.87 15.57 -14.72
C TRP A 69 -6.07 15.99 -16.18
N GLU A 70 -5.01 15.91 -16.99
CA GLU A 70 -5.07 16.23 -18.43
C GLU A 70 -6.08 15.37 -19.21
N ARG A 71 -6.42 14.17 -18.71
CA ARG A 71 -7.33 13.21 -19.34
C ARG A 71 -8.74 13.24 -18.77
N TRP A 72 -8.89 13.51 -17.47
CA TRP A 72 -10.18 13.64 -16.79
C TRP A 72 -10.76 15.05 -16.91
N GLY A 73 -9.94 16.03 -17.30
CA GLY A 73 -10.31 17.45 -17.39
C GLY A 73 -11.19 17.82 -18.59
N ALA A 74 -11.90 16.87 -19.20
CA ALA A 74 -12.85 17.16 -20.28
C ALA A 74 -14.29 16.94 -19.79
N SER A 75 -14.99 18.03 -19.50
CA SER A 75 -16.41 18.04 -19.13
C SER A 75 -17.13 19.19 -19.84
N THR A 76 -18.43 19.02 -20.07
CA THR A 76 -19.31 20.13 -20.49
C THR A 76 -19.72 21.02 -19.31
N THR A 77 -19.29 20.67 -18.09
CA THR A 77 -19.55 21.36 -16.84
C THR A 77 -18.25 21.58 -16.07
N GLY A 78 -18.33 22.05 -14.82
CA GLY A 78 -17.15 22.24 -13.97
C GLY A 78 -16.39 20.94 -13.69
N ILE A 79 -15.06 21.08 -13.59
CA ILE A 79 -14.11 20.03 -13.20
C ILE A 79 -13.30 20.55 -12.00
N GLU A 80 -12.93 19.67 -11.08
CA GLU A 80 -12.02 20.03 -9.98
C GLU A 80 -10.62 20.26 -10.54
N ASP A 81 -9.99 21.40 -10.28
CA ASP A 81 -8.61 21.68 -10.69
C ASP A 81 -7.61 20.90 -9.81
N LEU A 82 -7.32 19.66 -10.20
CA LEU A 82 -6.49 18.77 -9.38
C LEU A 82 -5.09 19.32 -9.11
N GLU A 83 -4.53 20.11 -10.03
CA GLU A 83 -3.21 20.72 -9.87
C GLU A 83 -3.27 21.85 -8.84
N ALA A 84 -4.18 22.81 -9.02
CA ALA A 84 -4.34 23.93 -8.11
C ALA A 84 -4.72 23.46 -6.69
N GLU A 85 -5.63 22.50 -6.58
CA GLU A 85 -6.04 21.94 -5.29
C GLU A 85 -4.89 21.19 -4.60
N THR A 86 -4.06 20.46 -5.35
CA THR A 86 -2.89 19.76 -4.77
C THR A 86 -1.82 20.71 -4.26
N ALA A 87 -1.65 21.86 -4.94
CA ALA A 87 -0.76 22.93 -4.50
C ALA A 87 -1.32 23.68 -3.28
N ALA A 88 -2.62 23.97 -3.26
CA ALA A 88 -3.30 24.66 -2.16
C ALA A 88 -3.36 23.82 -0.87
N HIS A 89 -3.39 22.50 -1.00
CA HIS A 89 -3.57 21.56 0.11
C HIS A 89 -2.34 20.62 0.30
N PRO A 90 -1.21 21.12 0.84
CA PRO A 90 0.01 20.31 1.03
C PRO A 90 -0.09 19.27 2.16
N PHE A 91 -1.02 19.45 3.09
CA PHE A 91 -1.23 18.60 4.26
C PHE A 91 -2.57 17.89 4.17
N LEU A 92 -2.76 16.81 4.93
CA LEU A 92 -4.05 16.16 5.07
C LEU A 92 -4.97 17.04 5.93
N ASP A 93 -5.70 17.92 5.26
CA ASP A 93 -6.68 18.83 5.85
C ASP A 93 -8.11 18.42 5.52
N ALA A 94 -9.07 19.32 5.75
CA ALA A 94 -10.49 19.06 5.51
C ALA A 94 -10.82 18.74 4.04
N PHE A 95 -10.10 19.34 3.08
CA PHE A 95 -10.31 19.08 1.66
C PHE A 95 -9.98 17.62 1.35
N TRP A 96 -8.79 17.16 1.73
CA TRP A 96 -8.39 15.78 1.50
C TRP A 96 -9.17 14.78 2.34
N ALA A 97 -9.50 15.12 3.59
CA ALA A 97 -10.33 14.30 4.46
C ALA A 97 -11.72 14.05 3.84
N SER A 98 -12.31 15.06 3.18
CA SER A 98 -13.60 14.90 2.49
C SER A 98 -13.58 13.86 1.36
N LYS A 99 -12.39 13.52 0.85
CA LYS A 99 -12.23 12.56 -0.24
C LYS A 99 -12.05 11.11 0.24
N VAL A 100 -11.96 10.89 1.56
CA VAL A 100 -11.84 9.56 2.20
C VAL A 100 -13.23 9.08 2.63
N PRO A 101 -13.76 7.96 2.09
CA PRO A 101 -15.04 7.43 2.53
C PRO A 101 -14.94 6.80 3.94
N PRO A 102 -16.01 6.83 4.74
CA PRO A 102 -16.08 6.10 6.01
C PRO A 102 -16.22 4.60 5.72
N LEU A 103 -15.10 3.92 5.50
CA LEU A 103 -15.06 2.52 5.06
C LEU A 103 -15.80 1.58 6.02
N GLU A 104 -15.75 1.86 7.31
CA GLU A 104 -16.48 1.15 8.37
C GLU A 104 -18.01 1.11 8.17
N ASP A 105 -18.58 2.02 7.38
CA ASP A 105 -20.02 2.01 7.07
C ASP A 105 -20.39 0.99 6.00
N ILE A 106 -19.41 0.39 5.30
CA ILE A 106 -19.66 -0.56 4.22
C ILE A 106 -19.98 -1.94 4.81
N ARG A 107 -21.23 -2.38 4.62
CA ARG A 107 -21.76 -3.65 5.16
C ARG A 107 -22.13 -4.69 4.11
N VAL A 108 -22.28 -4.28 2.86
CA VAL A 108 -22.64 -5.19 1.75
C VAL A 108 -21.52 -6.24 1.52
N PRO A 109 -21.86 -7.44 1.05
CA PRO A 109 -20.89 -8.44 0.62
C PRO A 109 -19.81 -7.87 -0.31
N ALA A 110 -18.56 -8.26 -0.10
CA ALA A 110 -17.41 -7.69 -0.81
C ALA A 110 -16.41 -8.74 -1.27
N TYR A 111 -16.18 -8.86 -2.57
CA TYR A 111 -15.03 -9.59 -3.11
C TYR A 111 -13.95 -8.60 -3.52
N VAL A 112 -12.91 -8.46 -2.71
CA VAL A 112 -11.87 -7.44 -2.88
C VAL A 112 -10.64 -8.08 -3.54
N VAL A 113 -10.11 -7.46 -4.59
CA VAL A 113 -8.90 -7.96 -5.28
C VAL A 113 -7.83 -6.89 -5.26
N ALA A 114 -6.70 -7.19 -4.61
CA ALA A 114 -5.52 -6.34 -4.54
C ALA A 114 -4.37 -6.94 -5.36
N SER A 115 -3.37 -6.11 -5.67
CA SER A 115 -2.17 -6.58 -6.36
C SER A 115 -0.91 -6.15 -5.62
N TRP A 116 0.10 -7.02 -5.59
CA TRP A 116 1.46 -6.63 -5.19
C TRP A 116 2.13 -5.72 -6.22
N ALA A 117 1.62 -5.70 -7.45
CA ALA A 117 2.20 -4.98 -8.57
C ALA A 117 1.78 -3.51 -8.65
N ASP A 118 0.88 -3.05 -7.79
CA ASP A 118 0.25 -1.73 -7.90
C ASP A 118 0.62 -0.80 -6.74
N GLN A 119 1.83 -0.97 -6.23
CA GLN A 119 2.37 -0.18 -5.13
C GLN A 119 2.66 1.24 -5.63
N GLY A 120 2.33 2.24 -4.82
CA GLY A 120 2.29 3.64 -5.26
C GLY A 120 0.96 4.06 -5.90
N LEU A 121 -0.01 3.13 -6.02
CA LEU A 121 -1.36 3.48 -6.44
C LEU A 121 -2.45 2.77 -5.61
N HIS A 122 -3.00 1.64 -6.05
CA HIS A 122 -4.17 1.05 -5.38
C HIS A 122 -3.85 0.03 -4.29
N THR A 123 -2.62 -0.51 -4.21
CA THR A 123 -2.29 -1.60 -3.27
C THR A 123 -2.65 -1.25 -1.83
N ARG A 124 -2.25 -0.06 -1.38
CA ARG A 124 -2.52 0.40 -0.01
C ARG A 124 -4.01 0.53 0.23
N GLY A 125 -4.70 1.25 -0.64
CA GLY A 125 -6.13 1.55 -0.49
C GLY A 125 -6.97 0.28 -0.52
N THR A 126 -6.73 -0.61 -1.47
CA THR A 126 -7.50 -1.85 -1.60
C THR A 126 -7.40 -2.72 -0.34
N LEU A 127 -6.19 -2.88 0.19
CA LEU A 127 -5.96 -3.67 1.40
C LEU A 127 -6.48 -2.97 2.68
N GLU A 128 -6.43 -1.64 2.74
CA GLU A 128 -7.08 -0.88 3.82
C GLU A 128 -8.60 -0.92 3.73
N GLY A 129 -9.16 -0.95 2.50
CA GLY A 129 -10.56 -1.18 2.21
C GLY A 129 -11.02 -2.48 2.85
N PHE A 130 -10.43 -3.60 2.44
CA PHE A 130 -10.75 -4.92 3.01
C PHE A 130 -10.63 -4.96 4.53
N ARG A 131 -9.55 -4.38 5.09
CA ARG A 131 -9.29 -4.37 6.54
C ARG A 131 -10.35 -3.59 7.31
N ARG A 132 -10.86 -2.48 6.77
CA ARG A 132 -11.71 -1.52 7.50
C ARG A 132 -13.20 -1.71 7.27
N ILE A 133 -13.64 -2.31 6.17
CA ILE A 133 -15.08 -2.51 5.95
C ILE A 133 -15.69 -3.43 7.01
N SER A 134 -16.93 -3.11 7.40
CA SER A 134 -17.73 -3.87 8.38
C SER A 134 -18.52 -5.02 7.76
N SER A 135 -18.31 -5.32 6.47
CA SER A 135 -18.93 -6.46 5.80
C SER A 135 -18.56 -7.77 6.46
N ALA A 136 -19.57 -8.54 6.87
CA ALA A 136 -19.40 -9.88 7.43
C ALA A 136 -19.08 -10.93 6.35
N GLN A 137 -19.43 -10.64 5.10
CA GLN A 137 -19.21 -11.51 3.95
C GLN A 137 -18.20 -10.85 3.02
N LYS A 138 -16.92 -10.95 3.40
CA LYS A 138 -15.82 -10.40 2.61
C LYS A 138 -14.77 -11.45 2.28
N TRP A 139 -14.17 -11.30 1.11
CA TRP A 139 -13.06 -12.11 0.59
C TRP A 139 -11.97 -11.19 0.04
N LEU A 140 -10.71 -11.59 0.17
CA LEU A 140 -9.55 -10.90 -0.36
C LEU A 140 -8.74 -11.84 -1.26
N ASP A 141 -8.49 -11.41 -2.49
CA ASP A 141 -7.52 -12.04 -3.39
C ASP A 141 -6.35 -11.06 -3.61
N VAL A 142 -5.11 -11.49 -3.36
CA VAL A 142 -3.91 -10.66 -3.58
C VAL A 142 -2.95 -11.34 -4.53
N HIS A 143 -2.81 -10.80 -5.73
CA HIS A 143 -2.00 -11.41 -6.80
C HIS A 143 -0.76 -10.58 -7.13
N GLY A 144 0.24 -11.21 -7.73
CA GLY A 144 1.44 -10.59 -8.28
C GLY A 144 1.42 -10.59 -9.81
N ARG A 145 0.31 -10.19 -10.43
CA ARG A 145 0.11 -10.18 -11.90
C ARG A 145 -0.27 -8.78 -12.39
N LYS A 146 -0.37 -8.60 -13.71
CA LYS A 146 -0.80 -7.33 -14.33
C LYS A 146 -2.29 -7.11 -14.09
N LYS A 147 -2.64 -5.95 -13.54
CA LYS A 147 -3.98 -5.52 -13.09
C LYS A 147 -5.13 -5.90 -14.03
N TRP A 148 -5.16 -5.33 -15.24
CA TRP A 148 -6.26 -5.56 -16.19
C TRP A 148 -6.25 -6.95 -16.78
N ALA A 149 -5.08 -7.57 -16.97
CA ALA A 149 -5.00 -8.94 -17.44
C ALA A 149 -5.69 -9.87 -16.44
N TYR A 150 -5.35 -9.75 -15.16
CA TYR A 150 -5.90 -10.57 -14.09
C TYR A 150 -7.43 -10.42 -13.94
N TYR A 151 -7.96 -9.20 -14.10
CA TYR A 151 -9.41 -8.96 -14.08
C TYR A 151 -10.18 -9.71 -15.17
N TYR A 152 -9.58 -9.86 -16.36
CA TYR A 152 -10.23 -10.46 -17.54
C TYR A 152 -9.81 -11.93 -17.79
N GLU A 153 -8.96 -12.50 -16.94
CA GLU A 153 -8.63 -13.92 -17.02
C GLU A 153 -9.92 -14.77 -16.87
N PRO A 154 -10.14 -15.80 -17.73
CA PRO A 154 -11.40 -16.55 -17.73
C PRO A 154 -11.77 -17.13 -16.36
N GLU A 155 -10.79 -17.64 -15.61
CA GLU A 155 -11.01 -18.14 -14.25
C GLU A 155 -11.54 -17.03 -13.32
N LEU A 156 -11.00 -15.81 -13.44
CA LEU A 156 -11.36 -14.68 -12.60
C LEU A 156 -12.69 -14.05 -13.01
N VAL A 157 -13.05 -14.09 -14.30
CA VAL A 157 -14.39 -13.75 -14.77
C VAL A 157 -15.42 -14.72 -14.20
N GLU A 158 -15.11 -16.02 -14.16
CA GLU A 158 -15.98 -17.03 -13.55
C GLU A 158 -16.11 -16.83 -12.03
N ARG A 159 -15.05 -16.43 -11.34
CA ARG A 159 -15.15 -16.06 -9.91
C ARG A 159 -16.05 -14.84 -9.71
N GLN A 160 -15.89 -13.79 -10.50
CA GLN A 160 -16.78 -12.61 -10.45
C GLN A 160 -18.25 -13.03 -10.68
N ARG A 161 -18.51 -13.86 -11.68
CA ARG A 161 -19.85 -14.39 -11.96
C ARG A 161 -20.39 -15.18 -10.77
N ALA A 162 -19.63 -16.12 -10.21
CA ALA A 162 -20.05 -16.93 -9.07
C ALA A 162 -20.39 -16.07 -7.83
N PHE A 163 -19.60 -15.02 -7.58
CA PHE A 163 -19.85 -14.05 -6.52
C PHE A 163 -21.17 -13.29 -6.74
N PHE A 164 -21.38 -12.71 -7.92
CA PHE A 164 -22.61 -11.95 -8.20
C PHE A 164 -23.84 -12.82 -8.35
N ASP A 165 -23.73 -14.03 -8.91
CA ASP A 165 -24.81 -15.01 -8.96
C ASP A 165 -25.31 -15.35 -7.55
N HIS A 166 -24.41 -15.47 -6.58
CA HIS A 166 -24.78 -15.74 -5.20
C HIS A 166 -25.57 -14.58 -4.58
N PHE A 167 -25.08 -13.34 -4.69
CA PHE A 167 -25.65 -12.21 -3.96
C PHE A 167 -26.78 -11.47 -4.70
N LEU A 168 -26.67 -11.35 -6.03
CA LEU A 168 -27.65 -10.63 -6.84
C LEU A 168 -28.82 -11.51 -7.27
N LEU A 169 -28.60 -12.82 -7.41
CA LEU A 169 -29.61 -13.78 -7.89
C LEU A 169 -30.01 -14.81 -6.84
N ASP A 170 -29.49 -14.72 -5.61
CA ASP A 170 -29.73 -15.67 -4.51
C ASP A 170 -29.44 -17.13 -4.91
N ARG A 171 -28.48 -17.35 -5.82
CA ARG A 171 -28.11 -18.70 -6.26
C ARG A 171 -27.30 -19.41 -5.19
N THR A 172 -27.73 -20.60 -4.81
CA THR A 172 -27.00 -21.50 -3.92
C THR A 172 -26.05 -22.40 -4.71
N GLY A 173 -24.94 -22.84 -4.09
CA GLY A 173 -24.03 -23.79 -4.73
C GLY A 173 -23.18 -23.16 -5.85
N THR A 174 -22.89 -21.87 -5.74
CA THR A 174 -21.97 -21.16 -6.65
C THR A 174 -20.50 -21.51 -6.38
N GLY A 175 -20.22 -22.18 -5.25
CA GLY A 175 -18.88 -22.55 -4.82
C GLY A 175 -18.18 -21.46 -4.01
N ILE A 176 -18.82 -20.32 -3.79
CA ILE A 176 -18.25 -19.24 -2.95
C ILE A 176 -18.05 -19.70 -1.50
N GLU A 177 -18.84 -20.67 -1.04
CA GLU A 177 -18.80 -21.23 0.30
C GLU A 177 -17.48 -21.98 0.58
N SER A 178 -16.76 -22.43 -0.46
CA SER A 178 -15.46 -23.08 -0.33
C SER A 178 -14.27 -22.13 -0.52
N TRP A 179 -14.51 -20.84 -0.82
CA TRP A 179 -13.42 -19.90 -1.02
C TRP A 179 -12.74 -19.54 0.30
N PRO A 180 -11.40 -19.51 0.34
CA PRO A 180 -10.68 -18.98 1.50
C PRO A 180 -11.00 -17.49 1.67
N ARG A 181 -11.09 -17.01 2.92
CA ARG A 181 -11.36 -15.59 3.22
C ARG A 181 -10.29 -14.67 2.66
N VAL A 182 -9.05 -15.11 2.71
CA VAL A 182 -7.91 -14.44 2.13
C VAL A 182 -7.11 -15.45 1.32
N ARG A 183 -6.75 -15.09 0.09
CA ARG A 183 -5.80 -15.81 -0.73
C ARG A 183 -4.76 -14.82 -1.22
N ALA A 184 -3.49 -15.13 -1.00
CA ALA A 184 -2.37 -14.24 -1.30
C ALA A 184 -1.28 -15.01 -2.06
N GLU A 185 -0.80 -14.45 -3.16
CA GLU A 185 0.33 -15.01 -3.89
C GLU A 185 1.65 -14.69 -3.17
N VAL A 186 2.42 -15.72 -2.86
CA VAL A 186 3.82 -15.63 -2.43
C VAL A 186 4.70 -15.68 -3.68
N ARG A 187 5.19 -14.52 -4.12
CA ARG A 187 5.92 -14.38 -5.39
C ARG A 187 7.35 -14.91 -5.28
N GLU A 188 7.76 -15.75 -6.23
CA GLU A 188 9.15 -16.21 -6.34
C GLU A 188 9.94 -15.36 -7.34
N ARG A 189 9.38 -15.08 -8.52
CA ARG A 189 9.92 -14.20 -9.57
C ARG A 189 8.79 -13.71 -10.47
N TYR A 190 9.10 -12.97 -11.53
CA TYR A 190 8.11 -12.50 -12.51
C TYR A 190 7.21 -13.64 -13.00
N GLN A 191 5.89 -13.51 -12.79
CA GLN A 191 4.85 -14.49 -13.13
C GLN A 191 4.96 -15.87 -12.46
N GLU A 192 5.85 -16.06 -11.48
CA GLU A 192 6.00 -17.31 -10.74
C GLU A 192 5.78 -17.08 -9.25
N GLY A 193 4.98 -17.94 -8.63
CA GLY A 193 4.69 -17.88 -7.21
C GLY A 193 3.80 -19.04 -6.78
N THR A 194 3.64 -19.17 -5.47
CA THR A 194 2.69 -20.10 -4.85
C THR A 194 1.54 -19.31 -4.23
N TRP A 195 0.43 -19.99 -3.96
CA TRP A 195 -0.72 -19.37 -3.30
C TRP A 195 -0.79 -19.82 -1.85
N ARG A 196 -1.13 -18.87 -0.99
CA ARG A 196 -1.37 -19.10 0.43
C ARG A 196 -2.78 -18.65 0.78
N ASP A 197 -3.53 -19.55 1.40
CA ASP A 197 -4.86 -19.29 1.91
C ASP A 197 -4.78 -18.94 3.41
N ALA A 198 -5.69 -18.08 3.86
CA ALA A 198 -5.76 -17.60 5.23
C ALA A 198 -7.19 -17.15 5.59
N GLU A 199 -7.47 -17.08 6.88
CA GLU A 199 -8.78 -16.67 7.41
C GLU A 199 -8.91 -15.15 7.55
N GLN A 200 -7.79 -14.42 7.69
CA GLN A 200 -7.82 -12.98 7.91
C GLN A 200 -6.64 -12.23 7.27
N TRP A 201 -6.78 -10.91 7.20
CA TRP A 201 -5.73 -10.01 6.74
C TRP A 201 -5.47 -8.90 7.77
N PRO A 202 -4.21 -8.64 8.18
CA PRO A 202 -2.99 -9.41 7.89
C PRO A 202 -3.10 -10.90 8.28
N LEU A 203 -2.29 -11.76 7.64
CA LEU A 203 -2.36 -13.21 7.88
C LEU A 203 -2.14 -13.53 9.36
N GLU A 204 -2.90 -14.49 9.87
CA GLU A 204 -2.96 -14.88 11.28
C GLU A 204 -1.64 -15.40 11.87
N ASP A 205 -0.72 -15.90 11.05
CA ASP A 205 0.55 -16.50 11.44
C ASP A 205 1.78 -15.64 11.11
N VAL A 206 1.58 -14.34 10.88
CA VAL A 206 2.69 -13.39 10.66
C VAL A 206 3.47 -13.14 11.95
N GLY A 207 4.74 -13.56 11.95
CA GLY A 207 5.72 -13.18 12.96
C GLY A 207 6.53 -11.96 12.56
N TYR A 208 6.23 -10.79 13.15
CA TYR A 208 7.03 -9.58 12.92
C TYR A 208 8.39 -9.67 13.61
N ARG A 209 9.47 -9.72 12.81
CA ARG A 209 10.86 -9.76 13.28
C ARG A 209 11.61 -8.49 12.86
N ARG A 210 12.56 -8.07 13.68
CA ARG A 210 13.38 -6.87 13.42
C ARG A 210 14.74 -7.28 12.86
N LEU A 211 15.10 -6.69 11.72
CA LEU A 211 16.46 -6.62 11.23
C LEU A 211 17.04 -5.25 11.54
N HIS A 212 18.30 -5.22 11.94
CA HIS A 212 19.08 -4.04 12.24
C HIS A 212 19.99 -3.70 11.06
N LEU A 213 20.05 -2.42 10.71
CA LEU A 213 20.93 -1.89 9.68
C LEU A 213 22.33 -1.73 10.27
N ARG A 214 23.34 -2.31 9.63
CA ARG A 214 24.77 -2.14 9.96
C ARG A 214 25.41 -1.28 8.90
N ALA A 215 25.66 -0.02 9.23
CA ALA A 215 26.19 0.95 8.28
C ALA A 215 27.70 0.77 8.01
N GLY A 216 28.43 0.11 8.91
CA GLY A 216 29.86 -0.14 8.74
C GLY A 216 30.19 -1.11 7.60
N ASP A 217 29.32 -2.08 7.33
CA ASP A 217 29.53 -3.12 6.30
C ASP A 217 28.37 -3.28 5.32
N GLY A 218 27.27 -2.53 5.49
CA GLY A 218 26.10 -2.62 4.61
C GLY A 218 25.30 -3.91 4.81
N ALA A 219 25.33 -4.51 6.00
CA ALA A 219 24.56 -5.71 6.30
C ALA A 219 23.21 -5.41 6.98
N LEU A 220 22.24 -6.31 6.80
CA LEU A 220 21.07 -6.47 7.65
C LEU A 220 21.29 -7.67 8.57
N ASP A 221 21.09 -7.48 9.88
CA ASP A 221 21.38 -8.51 10.89
C ASP A 221 20.24 -8.63 11.92
N TRP A 222 20.04 -9.80 12.50
CA TRP A 222 19.10 -10.01 13.61
C TRP A 222 19.62 -9.39 14.91
N ALA A 223 20.94 -9.30 15.08
CA ALA A 223 21.57 -8.64 16.23
C ALA A 223 21.73 -7.14 15.96
N ALA A 224 21.50 -6.32 16.99
CA ALA A 224 21.81 -4.89 16.91
C ALA A 224 23.33 -4.67 16.87
N PRO A 225 23.82 -3.64 16.15
CA PRO A 225 25.24 -3.30 16.17
C PRO A 225 25.67 -2.92 17.59
N ALA A 226 26.90 -3.31 17.97
CA ALA A 226 27.44 -3.07 19.31
C ALA A 226 27.77 -1.58 19.57
N THR A 227 28.04 -0.84 18.50
CA THR A 227 28.36 0.59 18.50
C THR A 227 27.48 1.31 17.49
N GLU A 228 27.44 2.64 17.58
CA GLU A 228 26.78 3.44 16.56
C GLU A 228 27.56 3.41 15.25
N GLU A 229 26.81 3.38 14.16
CA GLU A 229 27.34 3.38 12.81
C GLU A 229 26.48 4.33 11.96
N GLU A 230 27.11 4.98 10.98
CA GLU A 230 26.47 5.97 10.11
C GLU A 230 26.83 5.67 8.66
N ALA A 231 25.84 5.79 7.77
CA ALA A 231 26.04 5.76 6.32
C ALA A 231 25.52 7.08 5.73
N GLY A 232 26.38 7.75 4.96
CA GLY A 232 26.04 8.97 4.22
C GLY A 232 25.99 8.72 2.72
N TYR A 233 25.14 9.48 2.02
CA TYR A 233 25.04 9.47 0.56
C TYR A 233 24.59 10.84 0.04
N ASP A 234 24.91 11.18 -1.21
CA ASP A 234 24.43 12.39 -1.88
C ASP A 234 22.95 12.19 -2.28
N GLY A 235 22.05 12.94 -1.63
CA GLY A 235 20.61 12.89 -1.88
C GLY A 235 20.14 13.59 -3.16
N LEU A 236 20.95 14.47 -3.75
CA LEU A 236 20.67 15.12 -5.04
C LEU A 236 21.16 14.30 -6.23
N GLY A 237 21.93 13.24 -5.96
CA GLY A 237 22.40 12.30 -6.98
C GLY A 237 23.44 12.91 -7.93
N SER A 238 24.15 13.94 -7.50
CA SER A 238 25.25 14.58 -8.24
C SER A 238 26.62 14.02 -7.83
N GLY A 239 27.68 14.36 -8.56
CA GLY A 239 29.05 13.99 -8.16
C GLY A 239 29.38 12.48 -8.19
N LEU A 240 30.50 12.15 -7.51
CA LEU A 240 31.09 10.80 -7.42
C LEU A 240 30.75 10.05 -6.12
N ALA A 241 30.05 10.69 -5.17
CA ALA A 241 29.67 10.06 -3.91
C ALA A 241 28.61 8.97 -4.12
N PRO A 242 28.49 7.99 -3.19
CA PRO A 242 27.36 7.08 -3.17
C PRO A 242 26.04 7.85 -3.20
N ARG A 243 25.09 7.37 -4.01
CA ARG A 243 23.76 8.00 -4.19
C ARG A 243 22.65 7.29 -3.43
N ARG A 244 23.01 6.23 -2.70
CA ARG A 244 22.13 5.42 -1.85
C ARG A 244 22.97 4.67 -0.82
N ALA A 245 22.36 4.34 0.29
CA ALA A 245 22.84 3.30 1.19
C ALA A 245 22.13 1.98 0.87
N THR A 246 22.88 0.88 0.81
CA THR A 246 22.36 -0.47 0.55
C THR A 246 22.64 -1.35 1.76
N PHE A 247 21.67 -2.17 2.15
CA PHE A 247 21.81 -3.12 3.24
C PHE A 247 21.31 -4.49 2.80
N GLU A 248 22.13 -5.54 2.98
CA GLU A 248 21.86 -6.88 2.45
C GLU A 248 21.84 -7.94 3.56
N ILE A 249 20.95 -8.93 3.41
CA ILE A 249 20.94 -10.15 4.23
C ILE A 249 20.83 -11.37 3.32
N ILE A 250 21.62 -12.39 3.63
CA ILE A 250 21.47 -13.73 3.05
C ILE A 250 20.66 -14.56 4.04
N PHE A 251 19.53 -15.09 3.58
CA PHE A 251 18.73 -16.01 4.38
C PHE A 251 19.32 -17.43 4.30
N PRO A 252 19.65 -18.07 5.43
CA PRO A 252 20.21 -19.43 5.43
C PRO A 252 19.17 -20.50 5.10
N GLU A 253 17.88 -20.15 5.19
CA GLU A 253 16.73 -21.00 4.91
C GLU A 253 15.67 -20.21 4.15
N ALA A 254 14.70 -20.92 3.56
CA ALA A 254 13.61 -20.28 2.84
C ALA A 254 12.72 -19.46 3.80
N VAL A 255 12.49 -18.18 3.49
CA VAL A 255 11.64 -17.27 4.26
C VAL A 255 10.54 -16.71 3.37
N GLU A 256 9.29 -16.72 3.84
CA GLU A 256 8.19 -16.01 3.22
C GLU A 256 7.98 -14.66 3.91
N LEU A 257 8.08 -13.58 3.15
CA LEU A 257 7.79 -12.23 3.61
C LEU A 257 6.45 -11.81 3.07
N VAL A 258 5.36 -11.97 3.84
CA VAL A 258 3.99 -11.61 3.44
C VAL A 258 3.39 -10.58 4.40
N GLY A 259 2.95 -9.44 3.88
CA GLY A 259 2.34 -8.37 4.66
C GLY A 259 3.16 -7.09 4.68
N HIS A 260 3.13 -6.39 5.82
CA HIS A 260 3.79 -5.10 5.97
C HIS A 260 5.27 -5.23 6.29
N VAL A 261 6.07 -4.41 5.62
CA VAL A 261 7.47 -4.12 6.01
C VAL A 261 7.51 -2.69 6.55
N THR A 262 8.41 -2.39 7.48
CA THR A 262 8.58 -1.02 8.03
C THR A 262 10.05 -0.79 8.34
N ALA A 263 10.58 0.38 7.98
CA ALA A 263 11.93 0.80 8.39
C ALA A 263 11.84 1.94 9.38
N THR A 264 12.55 1.80 10.49
CA THR A 264 12.79 2.91 11.41
C THR A 264 14.17 3.45 11.11
N LEU A 265 14.23 4.68 10.61
CA LEU A 265 15.49 5.32 10.23
C LEU A 265 15.77 6.51 11.14
N TRP A 266 17.04 6.65 11.48
CA TRP A 266 17.59 7.83 12.14
C TRP A 266 18.39 8.58 11.10
N MET A 267 17.94 9.80 10.78
CA MET A 267 18.45 10.52 9.63
C MET A 267 18.66 11.99 9.99
N SER A 268 19.67 12.59 9.37
CA SER A 268 19.98 14.02 9.39
C SER A 268 20.37 14.46 7.98
N ALA A 269 20.22 15.75 7.70
CA ALA A 269 20.77 16.38 6.50
C ALA A 269 21.65 17.54 6.94
N ASP A 270 22.80 17.72 6.29
CA ASP A 270 23.76 18.75 6.69
C ASP A 270 23.34 20.15 6.22
N GLU A 271 22.69 20.23 5.06
CA GLU A 271 22.40 21.49 4.37
C GLU A 271 20.89 21.71 4.11
N ALA A 272 20.02 20.84 4.64
CA ALA A 272 18.59 20.88 4.35
C ALA A 272 17.71 20.78 5.60
N GLU A 273 16.61 21.55 5.60
CA GLU A 273 15.58 21.53 6.63
C GLU A 273 14.50 20.44 6.39
N ASP A 274 14.62 19.68 5.30
CA ASP A 274 13.77 18.54 4.98
C ASP A 274 14.51 17.55 4.08
N MET A 275 13.99 16.35 3.94
CA MET A 275 14.51 15.34 3.01
C MET A 275 13.38 14.43 2.53
N ASP A 276 13.44 14.06 1.25
CA ASP A 276 12.58 13.04 0.68
C ASP A 276 13.34 11.71 0.67
N VAL A 277 12.75 10.69 1.28
CA VAL A 277 13.37 9.39 1.49
C VAL A 277 12.61 8.34 0.71
N PHE A 278 13.36 7.64 -0.14
CA PHE A 278 12.87 6.60 -1.02
C PHE A 278 13.47 5.26 -0.57
N LEU A 279 12.62 4.27 -0.39
CA LEU A 279 13.02 2.94 0.07
C LEU A 279 12.49 1.89 -0.89
N ALA A 280 13.33 0.89 -1.18
CA ALA A 280 12.97 -0.21 -2.05
C ALA A 280 13.60 -1.51 -1.54
N LEU A 281 12.81 -2.59 -1.57
CA LEU A 281 13.20 -3.93 -1.14
C LEU A 281 13.38 -4.74 -2.40
N PHE A 282 14.59 -5.21 -2.63
CA PHE A 282 14.90 -6.06 -3.77
C PHE A 282 15.16 -7.48 -3.31
N LYS A 283 14.82 -8.45 -4.17
CA LYS A 283 15.27 -9.83 -4.03
C LYS A 283 16.45 -10.02 -4.99
N LEU A 284 17.53 -10.58 -4.48
CA LEU A 284 18.67 -11.01 -5.30
C LEU A 284 18.67 -12.54 -5.39
N ASP A 285 19.11 -13.07 -6.53
CA ASP A 285 19.37 -14.50 -6.68
C ASP A 285 20.75 -14.89 -6.11
N ALA A 286 21.10 -16.18 -6.18
CA ALA A 286 22.36 -16.70 -5.65
C ALA A 286 23.61 -16.16 -6.37
N GLN A 287 23.45 -15.50 -7.51
CA GLN A 287 24.52 -14.84 -8.26
C GLN A 287 24.56 -13.33 -8.02
N GLY A 288 23.74 -12.82 -7.08
CA GLY A 288 23.64 -11.38 -6.79
C GLY A 288 22.86 -10.59 -7.83
N ARG A 289 22.12 -11.25 -8.73
CA ARG A 289 21.30 -10.58 -9.76
C ARG A 289 19.91 -10.27 -9.20
N GLN A 290 19.37 -9.11 -9.54
CA GLN A 290 18.02 -8.75 -9.13
C GLN A 290 16.96 -9.67 -9.76
N VAL A 291 16.07 -10.18 -8.93
CA VAL A 291 14.85 -10.88 -9.34
C VAL A 291 13.75 -9.85 -9.55
N GLY A 292 13.26 -9.75 -10.79
CA GLY A 292 12.20 -8.82 -11.17
C GLY A 292 10.80 -9.30 -10.77
N PHE A 293 9.92 -8.34 -10.45
CA PHE A 293 8.50 -8.56 -10.22
C PHE A 293 7.65 -7.57 -11.03
N PRO A 294 6.38 -7.91 -11.33
CA PRO A 294 5.46 -6.93 -11.90
C PRO A 294 5.35 -5.70 -11.00
N TYR A 295 5.47 -4.51 -11.59
CA TYR A 295 5.48 -3.25 -10.87
C TYR A 295 4.81 -2.13 -11.68
N TYR A 296 4.08 -1.26 -10.97
CA TYR A 296 3.26 -0.19 -11.54
C TYR A 296 2.30 -0.65 -12.66
N GLY A 297 1.89 -1.92 -12.61
CA GLY A 297 1.05 -2.58 -13.63
C GLY A 297 1.68 -2.72 -15.03
N GLN A 298 2.90 -2.23 -15.27
CA GLN A 298 3.51 -2.12 -16.61
C GLN A 298 4.92 -2.72 -16.68
N PHE A 299 5.71 -2.57 -15.62
CA PHE A 299 7.10 -3.02 -15.56
C PHE A 299 7.21 -4.47 -15.08
N GLU A 300 8.32 -5.12 -15.41
CA GLU A 300 8.55 -6.56 -15.17
C GLU A 300 9.78 -6.83 -14.29
N ASP A 301 10.61 -5.81 -14.09
CA ASP A 301 11.88 -5.81 -13.37
C ASP A 301 11.80 -5.04 -12.04
N GLY A 302 10.59 -4.87 -11.50
CA GLY A 302 10.37 -4.06 -10.31
C GLY A 302 10.82 -4.71 -8.99
N PRO A 303 10.86 -3.92 -7.90
CA PRO A 303 11.20 -4.39 -6.57
C PRO A 303 10.12 -5.28 -5.95
N VAL A 304 10.45 -5.91 -4.83
CA VAL A 304 9.50 -6.62 -3.96
C VAL A 304 8.52 -5.63 -3.33
N ALA A 305 9.06 -4.55 -2.76
CA ALA A 305 8.28 -3.50 -2.09
C ALA A 305 8.92 -2.12 -2.23
N VAL A 306 8.12 -1.06 -2.25
CA VAL A 306 8.57 0.35 -2.25
C VAL A 306 7.94 1.18 -1.12
N GLY A 307 8.61 2.23 -0.69
CA GLY A 307 8.16 3.14 0.35
C GLY A 307 8.72 4.55 0.15
N TRP A 308 7.97 5.53 0.64
CA TRP A 308 8.29 6.94 0.47
C TRP A 308 7.95 7.72 1.72
N GLN A 309 8.77 8.71 2.04
CA GLN A 309 8.47 9.66 3.10
C GLN A 309 9.23 10.97 2.94
N ARG A 310 8.49 12.08 3.03
CA ARG A 310 9.06 13.37 3.37
C ARG A 310 9.32 13.43 4.88
N ALA A 311 10.55 13.67 5.30
CA ALA A 311 10.95 13.59 6.71
C ALA A 311 10.18 14.57 7.59
N SER A 312 9.79 15.74 7.09
CA SER A 312 8.96 16.68 7.83
C SER A 312 7.53 16.17 8.09
N HIS A 313 7.06 15.17 7.35
CA HIS A 313 5.74 14.54 7.54
C HIS A 313 5.76 13.37 8.54
N ARG A 314 6.85 13.16 9.28
CA ARG A 314 7.09 12.01 10.19
C ARG A 314 6.14 11.85 11.38
N GLU A 315 5.26 12.82 11.66
CA GLU A 315 4.31 12.72 12.76
C GLU A 315 3.34 11.55 12.53
N LEU A 316 3.28 10.60 13.47
CA LEU A 316 2.37 9.46 13.40
C LEU A 316 0.96 9.84 13.89
N ASP A 317 -0.04 9.21 13.28
CA ASP A 317 -1.40 9.14 13.79
C ASP A 317 -1.47 8.05 14.88
N PRO A 318 -1.63 8.41 16.16
CA PRO A 318 -1.58 7.45 17.26
C PRO A 318 -2.76 6.49 17.30
N GLU A 319 -3.90 6.86 16.70
CA GLU A 319 -5.12 6.03 16.71
C GLU A 319 -5.10 5.00 15.59
N ARG A 320 -4.50 5.34 14.45
CA ARG A 320 -4.43 4.46 13.27
C ARG A 320 -3.16 3.63 13.20
N SER A 321 -2.09 4.04 13.88
CA SER A 321 -0.80 3.34 13.82
C SER A 321 -0.81 2.08 14.69
N THR A 322 -0.26 1.00 14.15
CA THR A 322 0.10 -0.21 14.93
C THR A 322 1.62 -0.39 14.93
N ALA A 323 2.12 -1.39 15.67
CA ALA A 323 3.55 -1.71 15.69
C ALA A 323 4.11 -2.10 14.31
N TYR A 324 3.27 -2.61 13.41
CA TYR A 324 3.64 -3.09 12.08
C TYR A 324 3.05 -2.27 10.93
N LEU A 325 2.16 -1.33 11.21
CA LEU A 325 1.55 -0.42 10.25
C LEU A 325 1.58 1.00 10.83
N PRO A 326 2.70 1.73 10.71
CA PRO A 326 2.74 3.15 11.05
C PRO A 326 1.88 3.92 10.05
N VAL A 327 1.07 4.85 10.55
CA VAL A 327 0.26 5.75 9.74
C VAL A 327 0.72 7.17 9.99
N LEU A 328 1.23 7.84 8.94
CA LEU A 328 1.61 9.24 9.02
C LEU A 328 0.35 10.12 9.10
N ALA A 329 0.36 11.07 10.04
CA ALA A 329 -0.75 11.98 10.30
C ALA A 329 -0.90 13.06 9.21
N HIS A 330 0.24 13.53 8.66
CA HIS A 330 0.31 14.56 7.62
C HIS A 330 -0.41 15.88 7.94
N ARG A 331 -0.51 16.25 9.22
CA ARG A 331 -1.25 17.46 9.67
C ARG A 331 -0.42 18.74 9.62
N ARG A 332 0.91 18.62 9.60
CA ARG A 332 1.87 19.72 9.62
C ARG A 332 3.26 19.21 9.23
N ALA A 333 4.15 20.14 8.87
CA ALA A 333 5.57 19.86 8.73
C ALA A 333 6.27 19.97 10.10
N LEU A 334 7.22 19.07 10.32
CA LEU A 334 8.21 19.12 11.40
C LEU A 334 9.58 19.27 10.75
N PRO A 335 10.11 20.49 10.51
CA PRO A 335 11.41 20.64 9.86
C PRO A 335 12.53 19.88 10.58
N LEU A 336 13.54 19.49 9.82
CA LEU A 336 14.84 19.06 10.33
C LEU A 336 15.68 20.28 10.66
N VAL A 337 16.63 20.12 11.58
CA VAL A 337 17.64 21.13 11.85
C VAL A 337 18.91 20.68 11.11
N PRO A 338 19.43 21.49 10.17
CA PRO A 338 20.64 21.16 9.43
C PRO A 338 21.81 20.81 10.36
N GLY A 339 22.48 19.70 10.11
CA GLY A 339 23.61 19.20 10.90
C GLY A 339 23.26 18.66 12.30
N GLU A 340 21.99 18.70 12.73
CA GLU A 340 21.59 18.10 14.00
C GLU A 340 21.50 16.58 13.87
N ARG A 341 22.47 15.89 14.47
CA ARG A 341 22.49 14.43 14.56
C ARG A 341 21.41 13.95 15.54
N PRO A 342 20.64 12.90 15.22
CA PRO A 342 19.65 12.38 16.14
C PRO A 342 20.29 11.88 17.44
N GLY A 343 20.15 12.64 18.53
CA GLY A 343 20.77 12.28 19.80
C GLY A 343 20.09 11.12 20.54
N TRP A 344 20.89 10.10 20.86
CA TRP A 344 20.98 9.20 22.02
C TRP A 344 19.97 9.09 23.20
N THR A 345 18.76 9.64 23.19
CA THR A 345 17.83 9.45 24.33
C THR A 345 16.37 9.38 23.89
N SER A 346 15.82 8.15 23.86
CA SER A 346 14.63 7.73 24.63
C SER A 346 13.94 6.55 23.96
N ARG A 347 13.68 5.50 24.75
CA ARG A 347 12.91 4.28 24.43
C ARG A 347 11.58 4.60 23.73
N CYS A 348 11.14 3.68 22.87
CA CYS A 348 9.77 3.66 22.38
C CYS A 348 8.82 3.34 23.55
N GLY A 349 7.95 4.28 23.89
CA GLY A 349 6.87 4.21 24.87
C GLY A 349 6.09 5.54 24.83
N PRO A 350 4.83 5.60 25.33
CA PRO A 350 4.01 6.80 25.26
C PRO A 350 4.72 8.00 25.90
N ARG A 351 4.69 9.14 25.18
CA ARG A 351 5.49 10.37 25.34
C ARG A 351 5.77 10.83 26.78
N ALA A 352 6.99 11.37 26.97
CA ALA A 352 7.20 12.56 27.79
C ALA A 352 7.18 13.82 26.88
N PRO A 353 6.61 14.96 27.30
CA PRO A 353 6.58 16.17 26.49
C PRO A 353 7.93 16.90 26.58
N GLY A 354 8.59 17.14 25.43
CA GLY A 354 9.68 18.13 25.35
C GLY A 354 10.93 17.82 24.52
N SER A 355 11.11 16.64 23.90
CA SER A 355 12.32 16.38 23.09
C SER A 355 12.18 16.80 21.63
N ARG A 356 13.03 17.75 21.19
CA ARG A 356 13.24 18.12 19.78
C ARG A 356 14.26 17.16 19.14
N ARG A 357 13.91 15.90 18.88
CA ARG A 357 14.80 14.94 18.18
C ARG A 357 14.05 14.14 17.12
N GLY A 358 14.56 14.11 15.89
CA GLY A 358 13.93 13.49 14.74
C GLY A 358 14.15 11.97 14.65
N ARG A 359 13.17 11.18 15.08
CA ARG A 359 12.98 9.81 14.59
C ARG A 359 12.08 9.87 13.36
N SER A 360 12.52 9.33 12.24
CA SER A 360 11.68 9.18 11.05
C SER A 360 11.39 7.70 10.85
N CYS A 361 10.17 7.27 11.20
CA CYS A 361 9.69 5.96 10.80
C CYS A 361 9.27 6.07 9.34
N CYS A 362 9.99 5.44 8.42
CA CYS A 362 9.63 5.37 7.00
C CYS A 362 8.68 4.20 6.76
N TRP A 363 7.54 4.48 6.13
CA TRP A 363 6.54 3.50 5.77
C TRP A 363 6.93 2.74 4.49
N TRP A 364 6.71 1.43 4.47
CA TRP A 364 6.83 0.61 3.27
C TRP A 364 5.48 0.05 2.88
N SER A 365 5.29 -0.10 1.58
CA SER A 365 4.23 -0.91 1.01
C SER A 365 4.44 -2.40 1.28
N ARG A 366 3.38 -3.17 1.02
CA ARG A 366 3.23 -4.55 1.47
C ARG A 366 3.97 -5.49 0.51
N ALA A 367 4.73 -6.44 1.05
CA ALA A 367 5.49 -7.43 0.30
C ALA A 367 4.83 -8.81 0.42
N ALA A 368 4.91 -9.61 -0.63
CA ALA A 368 4.77 -11.06 -0.58
C ALA A 368 5.87 -11.66 -1.46
N THR A 369 6.89 -12.27 -0.86
CA THR A 369 7.94 -12.98 -1.61
C THR A 369 8.56 -14.14 -0.81
N SER A 370 8.98 -15.18 -1.51
CA SER A 370 9.82 -16.24 -0.94
C SER A 370 11.30 -15.91 -1.18
N CYS A 371 12.12 -15.95 -0.13
CA CYS A 371 13.56 -15.74 -0.17
C CYS A 371 14.25 -17.05 0.20
N GLY A 372 14.91 -17.72 -0.75
CA GLY A 372 15.67 -18.96 -0.50
C GLY A 372 15.93 -19.72 -1.79
N THR A 373 17.04 -20.44 -1.86
CA THR A 373 17.32 -21.42 -2.91
C THR A 373 16.76 -22.78 -2.48
N ARG A 374 16.01 -23.46 -3.36
CA ARG A 374 15.91 -24.92 -3.23
C ARG A 374 17.31 -25.46 -3.49
N ALA A 375 17.98 -25.96 -2.46
CA ALA A 375 19.04 -26.92 -2.68
C ALA A 375 18.39 -28.16 -3.31
N THR A 376 18.60 -28.35 -4.61
CA THR A 376 18.28 -29.61 -5.30
C THR A 376 19.33 -30.65 -4.97
#